data_AF-A0A1F7GDT1-F1
#
_entry.id   AF-A0A1F7GDT1-F1
#
_cell.length_a   1.000
_cell.length_b   1.000
_cell.length_c   1.000
_cell.angle_alpha   90.00
_cell.angle_beta   90.00
_cell.angle_gamma   90.00
#
_symmetry.space_group_name_H-M   'P 1'
#
loop_
_entity.id
_entity.type
_entity.pdbx_description
1 polymer ?
#
loop_
_entity_poly.entity_id
_entity_poly.type
_entity_poly.pdbx_seq_one_letter_code
_entity_poly.pdbx_strand_id
1 'polypeptide(L)'
;MLKKSFTLVELLIVIAILGILGVGLLIALDPIEQTRRGQDTTVQQSAIEIKGAINRYFASKLYYPWCDPASPAGACTYLGTDGCTADDIPSNFSSGCANYVMTQLTTTGELKSAPPSNIVNALNLITTSGGLAFVIDFQPASKAFDSSLTYLYSDNLCTTPGNTTTCPASGNDCYYCLR
;
A
#
# COMPACT_ATOMS: atom_id res chain seq x y z
N MET A 1 -19.27 58.81 11.74
CA MET A 1 -18.50 57.60 11.40
C MET A 1 -18.71 57.30 9.92
N LEU A 2 -17.75 57.62 9.05
CA LEU A 2 -17.87 57.31 7.62
C LEU A 2 -17.57 55.82 7.39
N LYS A 3 -18.60 55.04 7.05
CA LYS A 3 -18.42 53.69 6.50
C LYS A 3 -17.97 53.85 5.04
N LYS A 4 -16.75 53.41 4.71
CA LYS A 4 -16.29 53.31 3.32
C LYS A 4 -17.01 52.12 2.68
N SER A 5 -17.89 52.39 1.72
CA SER A 5 -18.49 51.37 0.88
C SER A 5 -17.48 50.95 -0.19
N PHE A 6 -17.23 49.64 -0.31
CA PHE A 6 -16.41 49.07 -1.38
C PHE A 6 -17.02 49.40 -2.75
N THR A 7 -16.20 49.79 -3.72
CA THR A 7 -16.71 50.03 -5.08
C THR A 7 -16.99 48.71 -5.79
N LEU A 8 -18.04 48.67 -6.62
CA LEU A 8 -18.38 47.47 -7.41
C LEU A 8 -17.23 47.09 -8.36
N VAL A 9 -16.51 48.09 -8.87
CA VAL A 9 -15.34 47.90 -9.74
C VAL A 9 -14.18 47.25 -9.01
N GLU A 10 -13.90 47.61 -7.76
CA GLU A 10 -12.87 46.94 -6.95
C GLU A 10 -13.19 45.45 -6.77
N LEU A 11 -14.44 45.11 -6.44
CA LEU A 11 -14.83 43.71 -6.26
C LEU A 11 -14.67 42.93 -7.57
N LEU A 12 -15.03 43.54 -8.70
CA LEU A 12 -14.98 42.91 -10.02
C LEU A 12 -13.54 42.63 -10.48
N ILE A 13 -12.62 43.57 -10.24
CA ILE A 13 -11.20 43.37 -10.56
C ILE A 13 -10.60 42.29 -9.64
N VAL A 14 -10.96 42.26 -8.36
CA VAL A 14 -10.46 41.24 -7.42
C VAL A 14 -10.89 39.84 -7.82
N ILE A 15 -12.16 39.62 -8.15
CA ILE A 15 -12.61 38.29 -8.60
C ILE A 15 -11.98 37.88 -9.94
N ALA A 16 -11.70 38.84 -10.83
CA ALA A 16 -11.00 38.57 -12.09
C ALA A 16 -9.56 38.13 -11.85
N ILE A 17 -8.83 38.82 -10.96
CA ILE A 17 -7.45 38.47 -10.59
C ILE A 17 -7.42 37.12 -9.86
N LEU A 18 -8.32 36.91 -8.89
CA LEU A 18 -8.41 35.64 -8.16
C LEU A 18 -8.78 34.47 -9.09
N GLY A 19 -9.63 34.71 -10.10
CA GLY A 19 -9.97 33.71 -11.11
C GLY A 19 -8.76 33.27 -11.94
N ILE A 20 -7.96 34.23 -12.44
CA ILE A 20 -6.77 33.92 -13.25
C ILE A 20 -5.71 33.19 -12.42
N LEU A 21 -5.45 33.64 -11.19
CA LEU A 21 -4.50 33.00 -10.28
C LEU A 21 -4.94 31.58 -9.91
N GLY A 22 -6.24 31.37 -9.69
CA GLY A 22 -6.80 30.06 -9.37
C GLY A 22 -6.59 29.04 -10.48
N VAL A 23 -6.83 29.40 -11.74
CA VAL A 23 -6.61 28.49 -12.88
C VAL A 23 -5.13 28.16 -13.07
N GLY A 24 -4.24 29.15 -12.92
CA GLY A 24 -2.79 28.93 -13.02
C GLY A 24 -2.28 27.91 -11.99
N LEU A 25 -2.78 27.99 -10.75
CA LEU A 25 -2.42 27.05 -9.69
C LEU A 25 -2.92 25.62 -9.97
N LEU A 26 -4.14 25.47 -10.50
CA LEU A 26 -4.72 24.16 -10.85
C LEU A 26 -4.01 23.48 -12.02
N ILE A 27 -3.33 24.22 -12.90
CA ILE A 27 -2.49 23.65 -13.96
C ILE A 27 -1.12 23.23 -13.41
N ALA A 28 -0.59 23.99 -12.45
CA ALA A 28 0.70 23.70 -11.83
C ALA A 28 0.64 22.49 -10.89
N LEU A 29 -0.49 22.27 -10.22
CA LEU A 29 -0.76 21.06 -9.45
C LEU A 29 -1.42 20.04 -10.36
N ASP A 30 -0.95 18.80 -10.35
CA ASP A 30 -1.63 17.67 -10.98
C ASP A 30 -2.62 17.10 -9.94
N PRO A 31 -3.90 17.55 -9.88
CA PRO A 31 -4.82 17.23 -8.78
C PRO A 31 -5.17 15.73 -8.75
N ILE A 32 -5.13 15.09 -9.92
CA ILE A 32 -5.37 13.65 -10.07
C ILE A 32 -4.21 12.91 -9.41
N GLU A 33 -2.97 13.32 -9.69
CA GLU A 33 -1.80 12.72 -9.08
C GLU A 33 -1.77 12.91 -7.55
N GLN A 34 -2.16 14.07 -7.05
CA GLN A 34 -2.24 14.28 -5.59
C GLN A 34 -3.27 13.35 -4.92
N THR A 35 -4.40 13.12 -5.59
CA THR A 35 -5.42 12.18 -5.10
C THR A 35 -4.90 10.75 -5.11
N ARG A 36 -4.27 10.31 -6.21
CA ARG A 36 -3.65 8.98 -6.31
C ARG A 36 -2.58 8.79 -5.24
N ARG A 37 -1.70 9.79 -5.07
CA ARG A 37 -0.67 9.77 -4.04
C ARG A 37 -1.26 9.63 -2.64
N GLY A 38 -2.35 10.34 -2.34
CA GLY A 38 -3.06 10.21 -1.07
C GLY A 38 -3.63 8.81 -0.85
N GLN A 39 -4.24 8.22 -1.88
CA GLN A 39 -4.78 6.85 -1.83
C GLN A 39 -3.66 5.81 -1.63
N ASP A 40 -2.60 5.86 -2.44
CA ASP A 40 -1.49 4.93 -2.34
C ASP A 40 -0.72 5.07 -1.01
N THR A 41 -0.62 6.29 -0.47
CA THR A 41 -0.07 6.49 0.89
C THR A 41 -0.93 5.76 1.92
N THR A 42 -2.26 5.76 1.77
CA THR A 42 -3.16 5.03 2.67
C THR A 42 -2.98 3.51 2.55
N VAL A 43 -2.79 3.00 1.32
CA VAL A 43 -2.47 1.59 1.06
C VAL A 43 -1.14 1.20 1.69
N GLN A 44 -0.11 2.03 1.51
CA GLN A 44 1.22 1.82 2.11
C GLN A 44 1.17 1.78 3.65
N GLN A 45 0.45 2.71 4.29
CA GLN A 45 0.31 2.69 5.75
C GLN A 45 -0.39 1.41 6.23
N SER A 46 -1.42 0.96 5.51
CA SER A 46 -2.11 -0.30 5.84
C SER A 46 -1.18 -1.51 5.67
N ALA A 47 -0.34 -1.53 4.63
CA ALA A 47 0.68 -2.56 4.44
C ALA A 47 1.67 -2.61 5.61
N ILE A 48 2.12 -1.45 6.09
CA ILE A 48 3.02 -1.34 7.26
C ILE A 48 2.34 -1.86 8.53
N GLU A 49 1.07 -1.52 8.74
CA GLU A 49 0.29 -2.00 9.88
C GLU A 49 0.12 -3.52 9.87
N ILE A 50 -0.23 -4.10 8.72
CA ILE A 50 -0.38 -5.55 8.53
C ILE A 50 0.97 -6.25 8.73
N LYS A 51 2.04 -5.75 8.13
CA LYS A 51 3.39 -6.29 8.32
C LYS A 51 3.78 -6.30 9.81
N GLY A 52 3.51 -5.19 10.51
CA GLY A 52 3.72 -5.09 11.95
C GLY A 52 2.91 -6.13 12.73
N ALA A 53 1.66 -6.37 12.34
CA ALA A 53 0.81 -7.39 12.97
C ALA A 53 1.33 -8.81 12.74
N ILE A 54 1.80 -9.14 11.53
CA ILE A 54 2.44 -10.44 11.24
C ILE A 54 3.67 -10.64 12.11
N ASN A 55 4.52 -9.61 12.25
CA ASN A 55 5.71 -9.68 13.11
C ASN A 55 5.35 -9.85 14.59
N ARG A 56 4.29 -9.18 15.08
CA ARG A 56 3.82 -9.36 16.46
C ARG A 56 3.25 -10.76 16.68
N TYR A 57 2.49 -11.30 15.72
CA TYR A 57 2.01 -12.68 15.75
C TYR A 57 3.19 -13.66 15.88
N PHE A 58 4.24 -13.49 15.07
CA PHE A 58 5.43 -14.33 15.18
C PHE A 58 6.11 -14.19 16.56
N ALA A 59 6.23 -12.96 17.08
CA ALA A 59 6.81 -12.72 18.39
C ALA A 59 6.01 -13.36 19.54
N SER A 60 4.68 -13.47 19.41
CA SER A 60 3.80 -14.05 20.43
C SER A 60 3.61 -15.56 20.29
N LYS A 61 3.66 -16.10 19.08
CA LYS A 61 3.36 -17.52 18.77
C LYS A 61 4.59 -18.36 18.43
N LEU A 62 5.70 -17.72 18.02
CA LEU A 62 6.93 -18.35 17.55
C LEU A 62 6.79 -19.13 16.23
N TYR A 63 5.72 -18.89 15.47
CA TYR A 63 5.51 -19.35 14.10
C TYR A 63 4.68 -18.30 13.34
N TYR A 64 4.78 -18.27 12.00
CA TYR A 64 3.99 -17.36 11.19
C TYR A 64 2.55 -17.86 10.98
N PRO A 65 1.57 -16.98 10.72
CA PRO A 65 0.17 -17.39 10.63
C PRO A 65 -0.13 -18.44 9.55
N TRP A 66 0.68 -18.54 8.49
CA TRP A 66 0.53 -19.53 7.41
C TRP A 66 1.24 -20.87 7.68
N CYS A 67 1.96 -20.97 8.81
CA CYS A 67 2.67 -22.18 9.21
C CYS A 67 1.82 -23.00 10.18
N ASP A 68 1.97 -24.33 10.11
CA ASP A 68 1.43 -25.25 11.09
C ASP A 68 2.09 -25.00 12.46
N PRO A 69 1.32 -24.82 13.55
CA PRO A 69 1.87 -24.68 14.90
C PRO A 69 2.71 -25.88 15.37
N ALA A 70 2.53 -27.06 14.76
CA ALA A 70 3.34 -28.25 15.00
C ALA A 70 4.63 -28.30 14.15
N SER A 71 4.92 -27.25 13.35
CA SER A 71 6.15 -27.17 12.58
C SER A 71 7.39 -27.28 13.47
N PRO A 72 8.47 -27.95 13.02
CA PRO A 72 9.73 -27.98 13.74
C PRO A 72 10.27 -26.57 14.01
N ALA A 73 11.03 -26.40 15.10
CA ALA A 73 11.65 -25.12 15.43
C ALA A 73 12.54 -24.62 14.29
N GLY A 74 12.30 -23.39 13.83
CA GLY A 74 13.04 -22.80 12.71
C GLY A 74 12.62 -23.31 11.33
N ALA A 75 11.48 -23.98 11.21
CA ALA A 75 10.89 -24.39 9.95
C ALA A 75 9.42 -23.96 9.88
N CYS A 76 8.89 -23.91 8.65
CA CYS A 76 7.47 -23.71 8.40
C CYS A 76 6.97 -24.88 7.53
N THR A 77 6.11 -25.70 8.09
CA THR A 77 5.23 -26.57 7.29
C THR A 77 3.99 -25.75 6.97
N TYR A 78 3.78 -25.45 5.69
CA TYR A 78 2.59 -24.73 5.25
C TYR A 78 1.32 -25.50 5.65
N LEU A 79 0.32 -24.79 6.16
CA LEU A 79 -0.95 -25.39 6.60
C LEU A 79 -1.66 -26.17 5.47
N GLY A 80 -1.41 -25.81 4.21
CA GLY A 80 -2.09 -26.38 3.05
C GLY A 80 -3.58 -26.01 2.95
N THR A 81 -4.11 -25.31 3.95
CA THR A 81 -5.48 -24.79 4.00
C THR A 81 -5.54 -23.38 3.42
N ASP A 82 -6.71 -23.03 2.86
CA ASP A 82 -7.03 -21.68 2.35
C ASP A 82 -5.97 -21.12 1.37
N GLY A 83 -5.23 -21.98 0.67
CA GLY A 83 -4.25 -21.58 -0.34
C GLY A 83 -2.85 -21.23 0.18
N CYS A 84 -2.56 -21.43 1.47
CA CYS A 84 -1.20 -21.33 2.00
C CYS A 84 -0.42 -22.62 1.68
N THR A 85 0.19 -22.71 0.49
CA THR A 85 0.75 -23.98 -0.02
C THR A 85 2.24 -23.95 -0.33
N ALA A 86 2.82 -22.79 -0.69
CA ALA A 86 4.23 -22.66 -1.03
C ALA A 86 4.71 -21.19 -0.99
N ASP A 87 6.02 -21.00 -1.13
CA ASP A 87 6.67 -19.71 -1.36
C ASP A 87 6.40 -19.15 -2.76
N ASP A 88 6.70 -17.86 -2.93
CA ASP A 88 6.77 -17.15 -4.21
C ASP A 88 5.44 -17.20 -5.01
N ILE A 89 4.32 -17.30 -4.28
CA ILE A 89 2.97 -17.20 -4.82
C ILE A 89 2.29 -15.96 -4.19
N PRO A 90 2.00 -14.92 -4.98
CA PRO A 90 1.27 -13.76 -4.50
C PRO A 90 -0.14 -14.15 -4.09
N SER A 91 -0.49 -13.84 -2.85
CA SER A 91 -1.82 -14.06 -2.31
C SER A 91 -2.44 -12.72 -1.92
N ASN A 92 -3.60 -12.40 -2.50
CA ASN A 92 -4.24 -11.10 -2.30
C ASN A 92 -4.96 -11.05 -0.95
N PHE A 93 -4.88 -9.96 -0.18
CA PHE A 93 -5.49 -9.90 1.16
C PHE A 93 -7.02 -10.00 1.18
N SER A 94 -7.69 -9.94 0.03
CA SER A 94 -9.13 -10.22 -0.09
C SER A 94 -9.49 -11.70 -0.24
N SER A 95 -8.53 -12.58 -0.52
CA SER A 95 -8.78 -14.01 -0.76
C SER A 95 -7.57 -14.92 -0.44
N GLY A 96 -7.77 -16.24 -0.46
CA GLY A 96 -6.69 -17.21 -0.28
C GLY A 96 -5.87 -17.02 1.02
N CYS A 97 -4.57 -17.29 0.94
CA CYS A 97 -3.69 -17.36 2.11
C CYS A 97 -3.65 -16.03 2.87
N ALA A 98 -3.48 -14.89 2.19
CA ALA A 98 -3.43 -13.59 2.82
C ALA A 98 -4.73 -13.21 3.56
N ASN A 99 -5.90 -13.59 3.05
CA ASN A 99 -7.17 -13.39 3.77
C ASN A 99 -7.28 -14.29 5.01
N TYR A 100 -6.80 -15.53 4.93
CA TYR A 100 -6.68 -16.39 6.11
C TYR A 100 -5.75 -15.74 7.16
N VAL A 101 -4.58 -15.24 6.74
CA VAL A 101 -3.65 -14.50 7.60
C VAL A 101 -4.36 -13.29 8.23
N MET A 102 -5.08 -12.48 7.46
CA MET A 102 -5.85 -11.34 7.97
C MET A 102 -6.86 -11.76 9.06
N THR A 103 -7.54 -12.89 8.86
CA THR A 103 -8.49 -13.46 9.81
C THR A 103 -7.78 -13.90 11.10
N GLN A 104 -6.60 -14.52 10.98
CA GLN A 104 -5.78 -14.89 12.15
C GLN A 104 -5.36 -13.65 12.93
N LEU A 105 -4.80 -12.64 12.26
CA LEU A 105 -4.32 -11.40 12.90
C LEU A 105 -5.42 -10.66 13.64
N THR A 106 -6.63 -10.61 13.08
CA THR A 106 -7.78 -9.96 13.73
C THR A 106 -8.35 -10.79 14.87
N THR A 107 -8.43 -12.12 14.71
CA THR A 107 -8.97 -13.02 15.75
C THR A 107 -8.02 -13.15 16.95
N THR A 108 -6.71 -13.09 16.75
CA THR A 108 -5.72 -13.09 17.84
C THR A 108 -5.48 -11.70 18.44
N GLY A 109 -6.10 -10.65 17.90
CA GLY A 109 -5.95 -9.28 18.39
C GLY A 109 -4.63 -8.61 18.01
N GLU A 110 -3.84 -9.20 17.11
CA GLU A 110 -2.59 -8.60 16.60
C GLU A 110 -2.86 -7.43 15.64
N LEU A 111 -4.05 -7.42 15.04
CA LEU A 111 -4.61 -6.32 14.26
C LEU A 111 -6.02 -5.99 14.77
N LYS A 112 -6.30 -4.70 14.98
CA LYS A 112 -7.59 -4.26 15.56
C LYS A 112 -8.80 -4.59 14.66
N SER A 113 -8.64 -4.43 13.35
CA SER A 113 -9.66 -4.70 12.35
C SER A 113 -9.01 -4.82 10.98
N ALA A 114 -9.62 -5.59 10.08
CA ALA A 114 -9.18 -5.64 8.69
C ALA A 114 -9.33 -4.24 8.03
N PRO A 115 -8.39 -3.81 7.18
CA PRO A 115 -8.55 -2.59 6.40
C PRO A 115 -9.77 -2.66 5.46
N PRO A 116 -10.26 -1.52 4.96
CA PRO A 116 -11.32 -1.47 3.96
C PRO A 116 -11.05 -2.35 2.73
N SER A 117 -12.12 -2.84 2.09
CA SER A 117 -12.05 -3.78 0.96
C SER A 117 -11.17 -3.27 -0.19
N ASN A 118 -11.24 -1.98 -0.52
CA ASN A 118 -10.43 -1.37 -1.58
C ASN A 118 -8.92 -1.43 -1.27
N ILE A 119 -8.53 -1.47 0.00
CA ILE A 119 -7.12 -1.56 0.40
C ILE A 119 -6.67 -3.01 0.35
N VAL A 120 -7.41 -3.93 0.96
CA VAL A 120 -7.01 -5.36 0.95
C VAL A 120 -7.02 -5.96 -0.45
N ASN A 121 -7.84 -5.44 -1.37
CA ASN A 121 -7.79 -5.83 -2.79
C ASN A 121 -6.52 -5.36 -3.50
N ALA A 122 -5.86 -4.32 -3.03
CA ALA A 122 -4.64 -3.78 -3.64
C ALA A 122 -3.37 -4.45 -3.11
N LEU A 123 -3.43 -5.08 -1.93
CA LEU A 123 -2.28 -5.67 -1.25
C LEU A 123 -2.15 -7.17 -1.56
N ASN A 124 -0.93 -7.64 -1.75
CA ASN A 124 -0.62 -9.08 -1.74
C ASN A 124 0.43 -9.41 -0.68
N LEU A 125 0.37 -10.64 -0.20
CA LEU A 125 1.37 -11.29 0.63
C LEU A 125 2.13 -12.31 -0.22
N ILE A 126 3.45 -12.23 -0.18
CA ILE A 126 4.37 -13.18 -0.79
C ILE A 126 5.21 -13.77 0.34
N THR A 127 5.11 -15.07 0.56
CA THR A 127 5.99 -15.79 1.49
C THR A 127 7.23 -16.27 0.78
N THR A 128 8.36 -16.28 1.48
CA THR A 128 9.69 -16.61 0.94
C THR A 128 10.52 -17.36 1.98
N SER A 129 11.65 -17.91 1.56
CA SER A 129 12.60 -18.63 2.42
C SER A 129 11.96 -19.78 3.22
N GLY A 130 11.20 -20.62 2.52
CA GLY A 130 10.42 -21.72 3.09
C GLY A 130 9.39 -21.23 4.11
N GLY A 131 8.72 -20.11 3.84
CA GLY A 131 7.71 -19.51 4.71
C GLY A 131 8.24 -18.77 5.94
N LEU A 132 9.57 -18.57 6.06
CA LEU A 132 10.20 -17.91 7.20
C LEU A 132 10.46 -16.41 6.99
N ALA A 133 10.28 -15.93 5.77
CA ALA A 133 10.31 -14.53 5.41
C ALA A 133 9.09 -14.20 4.57
N PHE A 134 8.74 -12.91 4.48
CA PHE A 134 7.61 -12.48 3.69
C PHE A 134 7.80 -11.06 3.19
N VAL A 135 7.03 -10.73 2.16
CA VAL A 135 6.96 -9.41 1.55
C VAL A 135 5.49 -9.06 1.39
N ILE A 136 5.15 -7.80 1.65
CA ILE A 136 3.84 -7.26 1.27
C ILE A 136 4.06 -6.31 0.11
N ASP A 137 3.30 -6.48 -0.97
CA ASP A 137 3.36 -5.59 -2.11
C ASP A 137 2.01 -5.02 -2.50
N PHE A 138 2.07 -4.00 -3.35
CA PHE A 138 0.96 -3.47 -4.12
C PHE A 138 1.47 -2.76 -5.35
N GLN A 139 0.59 -2.51 -6.31
CA GLN A 139 0.88 -1.72 -7.49
C GLN A 139 0.37 -0.28 -7.28
N PRO A 140 1.24 0.73 -7.12
CA PRO A 140 0.84 2.11 -6.92
C PRO A 140 0.25 2.72 -8.20
N ALA A 141 -0.81 3.52 -8.08
CA ALA A 141 -1.35 4.29 -9.19
C ALA A 141 -0.61 5.62 -9.40
N SER A 142 0.04 6.13 -8.35
CA SER A 142 0.80 7.36 -8.30
C SER A 142 2.24 7.15 -8.77
N LYS A 143 2.67 7.98 -9.71
CA LYS A 143 4.07 8.04 -10.19
C LYS A 143 5.06 8.51 -9.11
N ALA A 144 4.57 8.99 -7.96
CA ALA A 144 5.43 9.43 -6.87
C ALA A 144 6.22 8.27 -6.24
N PHE A 145 5.67 7.04 -6.28
CA PHE A 145 6.31 5.85 -5.69
C PHE A 145 7.48 5.32 -6.53
N ASP A 146 7.54 5.70 -7.82
CA ASP A 146 8.58 5.26 -8.76
C ASP A 146 9.94 5.94 -8.48
N SER A 147 9.95 6.99 -7.66
CA SER A 147 11.19 7.62 -7.16
C SER A 147 11.91 6.79 -6.09
N SER A 148 11.21 5.83 -5.46
CA SER A 148 11.73 5.04 -4.34
C SER A 148 12.38 3.74 -4.80
N LEU A 149 13.52 3.82 -5.48
CA LEU A 149 14.20 2.67 -6.11
C LEU A 149 14.48 1.49 -5.17
N THR A 150 14.60 1.72 -3.85
CA THR A 150 14.79 0.66 -2.85
C THR A 150 13.60 -0.29 -2.75
N TYR A 151 12.38 0.22 -2.96
CA TYR A 151 11.14 -0.51 -2.79
C TYR A 151 10.44 -0.80 -4.13
N LEU A 152 11.05 -0.41 -5.25
CA LEU A 152 10.48 -0.51 -6.59
C LEU A 152 10.89 -1.83 -7.26
N TYR A 153 9.92 -2.58 -7.79
CA TYR A 153 10.14 -3.86 -8.46
C TYR A 153 9.30 -3.96 -9.74
N SER A 154 9.84 -4.62 -10.76
CA SER A 154 9.13 -4.82 -12.04
C SER A 154 8.19 -6.03 -12.05
N ASP A 155 8.18 -6.82 -10.98
CA ASP A 155 7.36 -8.02 -10.83
C ASP A 155 6.66 -8.08 -9.47
N ASN A 156 5.50 -8.73 -9.46
CA ASN A 156 4.65 -8.96 -8.27
C ASN A 156 5.20 -10.08 -7.34
N LEU A 157 6.44 -10.53 -7.54
CA LEU A 157 7.16 -11.42 -6.61
C LEU A 157 8.26 -10.66 -5.87
N CYS A 158 8.45 -9.37 -6.19
CA CYS A 158 9.51 -8.54 -5.65
C CYS A 158 10.91 -9.11 -5.89
N THR A 159 11.13 -9.84 -6.98
CA THR A 159 12.42 -10.52 -7.26
C THR A 159 13.38 -9.67 -8.08
N THR A 160 12.84 -8.81 -8.95
CA THR A 160 13.58 -8.02 -9.92
C THR A 160 13.44 -6.54 -9.59
N PRO A 161 14.49 -5.89 -9.06
CA PRO A 161 14.48 -4.46 -8.79
C PRO A 161 14.12 -3.65 -10.03
N GLY A 162 13.21 -2.69 -9.85
CA GLY A 162 12.79 -1.75 -10.87
C GLY A 162 13.84 -0.68 -11.14
N ASN A 163 13.82 -0.11 -12.34
CA ASN A 163 14.63 1.04 -12.73
C ASN A 163 13.86 1.92 -13.71
N THR A 164 14.42 3.05 -14.13
CA THR A 164 13.76 4.01 -15.02
C THR A 164 13.42 3.47 -16.41
N THR A 165 14.01 2.33 -16.82
CA THR A 165 13.73 1.67 -18.09
C THR A 165 12.59 0.66 -17.96
N THR A 166 12.54 -0.09 -16.85
CA THR A 166 11.48 -1.08 -16.59
C THR A 166 10.25 -0.49 -15.91
N CYS A 167 10.41 0.63 -15.21
CA CYS A 167 9.40 1.41 -14.50
C CYS A 167 9.49 2.88 -14.96
N PRO A 168 8.86 3.26 -16.08
CA PRO A 168 9.01 4.58 -16.70
C PRO A 168 8.34 5.75 -15.96
N ALA A 169 8.01 5.60 -14.68
CA ALA A 169 7.36 6.61 -13.84
C ALA A 169 5.99 7.05 -14.34
N SER A 170 5.21 6.10 -14.86
CA SER A 170 3.89 6.35 -15.43
C SER A 170 2.72 6.06 -14.48
N GLY A 171 3.00 5.51 -13.30
CA GLY A 171 1.99 4.93 -12.40
C GLY A 171 1.40 3.64 -12.97
N ASN A 172 0.98 2.72 -12.09
CA ASN A 172 0.56 1.35 -12.44
C ASN A 172 1.56 0.59 -13.33
N ASP A 173 2.84 0.94 -13.31
CA ASP A 173 3.89 0.32 -14.11
C ASP A 173 4.69 -0.71 -13.31
N CYS A 174 4.87 -0.47 -12.01
CA CYS A 174 5.69 -1.30 -11.14
C CYS A 174 5.06 -1.54 -9.76
N TYR A 175 5.69 -2.43 -9.00
CA TYR A 175 5.25 -2.86 -7.68
C TYR A 175 6.08 -2.19 -6.59
N TYR A 176 5.39 -1.78 -5.53
CA TYR A 176 6.01 -1.32 -4.30
C TYR A 176 6.07 -2.47 -3.30
N CYS A 177 7.28 -2.93 -2.97
CA CYS A 177 7.49 -4.11 -2.15
C CYS A 177 8.08 -3.76 -0.79
N LEU A 178 7.32 -4.05 0.27
CA LEU A 178 7.71 -3.87 1.65
C LEU A 178 8.27 -5.18 2.21
N ARG A 179 9.59 -5.34 2.12
CA ARG A 179 10.35 -6.42 2.79
C ARG A 179 10.59 -6.10 4.25
#